data_AF-A0A7Y8BNZ6-F1
#
_entry.id   AF-A0A7Y8BNZ6-F1
#
_cell.length_a   1.000
_cell.length_b   1.000
_cell.length_c   1.000
_cell.angle_alpha   90.00
_cell.angle_beta   90.00
_cell.angle_gamma   90.00
#
_symmetry.space_group_name_H-M   'P 1'
#
loop_
_entity.id
_entity.type
_entity.pdbx_description
1 polymer ?
#
loop_
_entity_poly.entity_id
_entity_poly.type
_entity_poly.pdbx_seq_one_letter_code
_entity_poly.pdbx_strand_id
1 'polypeptide(L)'
;MYKVTPNPPGASGIESIDPQAADRALAYYILPQGGSPKRPGIAGPQSKPPAPQNREEALVNASSILDSAAATAYENADNLTGANRKVAMGVVHLIELAQRQVDSVIEDQSAGITN
;
A
#
# COMPACT_ATOMS: atom_id res chain seq x y z
N MET A 1 -34.22 38.67 -18.13
CA MET A 1 -32.95 37.95 -18.41
C MET A 1 -33.28 36.47 -18.56
N TYR A 2 -33.19 35.92 -19.77
CA TYR A 2 -33.42 34.50 -20.00
C TYR A 2 -32.18 33.71 -19.53
N LYS A 3 -32.33 32.87 -18.49
CA LYS A 3 -31.30 31.88 -18.18
C LYS A 3 -31.45 30.76 -19.21
N VAL A 4 -30.54 30.71 -20.16
CA VAL A 4 -30.36 29.54 -21.03
C VAL A 4 -29.89 28.41 -20.10
N THR A 5 -30.82 27.57 -19.65
CA THR A 5 -30.48 26.34 -18.95
C THR A 5 -29.93 25.39 -20.01
N PRO A 6 -28.63 25.03 -19.98
CA PRO A 6 -28.10 24.08 -20.94
C PRO A 6 -28.83 22.75 -20.73
N ASN A 7 -29.34 22.16 -21.82
CA ASN A 7 -29.86 20.81 -21.75
C ASN A 7 -28.72 19.87 -21.31
N PRO A 8 -29.00 18.92 -20.41
CA PRO A 8 -28.01 17.93 -20.03
C PRO A 8 -27.54 17.17 -21.28
N PRO A 9 -26.25 16.79 -21.35
CA PRO A 9 -25.77 15.97 -22.45
C PRO A 9 -26.62 14.70 -22.52
N GLY A 10 -27.06 14.35 -23.74
CA GLY A 10 -27.78 13.10 -23.96
C GLY A 10 -26.97 11.95 -23.40
N ALA A 11 -27.62 11.00 -22.72
CA ALA A 11 -27.01 9.78 -22.21
C ALA A 11 -26.61 8.88 -23.40
N SER A 12 -25.62 9.32 -24.17
CA SER A 12 -25.06 8.57 -25.29
C SER A 12 -24.06 7.57 -24.73
N GLY A 13 -24.55 6.37 -24.48
CA GLY A 13 -23.71 5.21 -24.22
C GLY A 13 -23.33 5.01 -22.76
N ILE A 14 -24.33 4.79 -21.89
CA ILE A 14 -24.07 3.84 -20.81
C ILE A 14 -23.93 2.49 -21.54
N GLU A 15 -22.71 2.13 -21.92
CA GLU A 15 -22.44 0.77 -22.39
C GLU A 15 -23.03 -0.16 -21.33
N SER A 16 -24.05 -0.92 -21.72
CA SER A 16 -24.71 -1.89 -20.87
C SER A 16 -23.62 -2.77 -20.28
N ILE A 17 -23.31 -2.58 -18.99
CA ILE A 17 -22.33 -3.39 -18.28
C ILE A 17 -22.76 -4.85 -18.46
N ASP A 18 -21.88 -5.64 -19.09
CA ASP A 18 -22.15 -7.06 -19.29
C ASP A 18 -22.40 -7.71 -17.92
N PRO A 19 -23.62 -8.23 -17.66
CA PRO A 19 -23.93 -8.84 -16.36
C PRO A 19 -22.99 -10.01 -16.05
N GLN A 20 -22.47 -10.70 -17.08
CA GLN A 20 -21.51 -11.77 -16.89
C GLN A 20 -20.12 -11.25 -16.48
N ALA A 21 -19.73 -10.06 -16.94
CA ALA A 21 -18.53 -9.39 -16.48
C ALA A 21 -18.69 -8.90 -15.03
N ALA A 22 -19.87 -8.38 -14.68
CA ALA A 22 -20.21 -7.97 -13.32
C ALA A 22 -20.21 -9.17 -12.34
N ASP A 23 -20.84 -10.29 -12.71
CA ASP A 23 -20.85 -11.52 -11.91
C ASP A 23 -19.44 -12.10 -11.74
N ARG A 24 -18.62 -12.04 -12.81
CA ARG A 24 -17.22 -12.46 -12.73
C ARG A 24 -16.44 -11.57 -11.76
N ALA A 25 -16.60 -10.24 -11.85
CA ALA A 25 -15.97 -9.31 -10.94
C ALA A 25 -16.40 -9.56 -9.49
N LEU A 26 -17.70 -9.71 -9.24
CA LEU A 26 -18.24 -10.02 -7.92
C LEU A 26 -17.70 -11.35 -7.37
N ALA A 27 -17.67 -12.41 -8.19
CA ALA A 27 -17.09 -13.69 -7.78
C ALA A 27 -15.61 -13.58 -7.41
N TYR A 28 -14.83 -12.75 -8.11
CA TYR A 28 -13.41 -12.51 -7.79
C TYR A 28 -13.18 -11.86 -6.43
N TYR A 29 -14.12 -11.02 -5.96
CA TYR A 29 -13.99 -10.31 -4.69
C TYR A 29 -14.72 -10.99 -3.53
N ILE A 30 -15.80 -11.74 -3.80
CA ILE A 30 -16.63 -12.38 -2.77
C ILE A 30 -16.06 -13.73 -2.33
N LEU A 31 -15.34 -14.46 -3.19
CA LEU A 31 -14.76 -15.75 -2.80
C LEU A 31 -13.39 -15.58 -2.10
N PRO A 32 -13.14 -16.27 -0.97
CA PRO A 32 -11.79 -16.45 -0.44
C PRO A 32 -10.91 -17.04 -1.55
N GLN A 33 -9.70 -16.50 -1.74
CA GLN A 33 -8.78 -16.77 -2.86
C GLN A 33 -8.20 -18.21 -2.85
N GLY A 34 -9.03 -19.24 -2.71
CA GLY A 34 -8.65 -20.64 -2.52
C GLY A 34 -9.11 -21.61 -3.61
N GLY A 35 -9.63 -21.12 -4.74
CA GLY A 35 -10.10 -22.03 -5.79
C GLY A 35 -10.36 -21.35 -7.13
N SER A 36 -9.32 -21.08 -7.91
CA SER A 36 -9.52 -20.83 -9.35
C SER A 36 -9.68 -22.18 -10.06
N PRO A 37 -10.78 -22.43 -10.82
CA PRO A 37 -10.82 -23.55 -11.74
C PRO A 37 -9.78 -23.33 -12.85
N LYS A 38 -8.91 -24.32 -12.98
CA LYS A 38 -7.78 -24.39 -13.91
C LYS A 38 -8.28 -24.24 -15.36
N ARG A 39 -8.03 -23.08 -15.98
CA ARG A 39 -8.21 -22.90 -17.44
C ARG A 39 -6.96 -23.41 -18.16
N PRO A 40 -7.06 -24.35 -19.11
CA PRO A 40 -5.91 -24.76 -19.91
C PRO A 40 -5.73 -23.77 -21.06
N GLY A 41 -4.61 -23.06 -21.10
CA GLY A 41 -4.19 -22.32 -22.29
C GLY A 41 -3.37 -21.06 -22.03
N ILE A 42 -2.06 -21.20 -22.22
CA ILE A 42 -1.13 -20.19 -22.75
C ILE A 42 -0.67 -19.06 -21.80
N ALA A 43 0.56 -19.26 -21.32
CA ALA A 43 1.65 -18.31 -21.12
C ALA A 43 1.42 -16.98 -20.36
N GLY A 44 2.03 -16.92 -19.17
CA GLY A 44 2.48 -15.68 -18.53
C GLY A 44 2.54 -15.82 -17.01
N PRO A 45 3.72 -15.76 -16.36
CA PRO A 45 3.78 -15.61 -14.91
C PRO A 45 3.41 -14.15 -14.60
N GLN A 46 2.11 -13.87 -14.55
CA GLN A 46 1.62 -12.61 -14.00
C GLN A 46 1.72 -12.74 -12.49
N SER A 47 2.90 -12.43 -11.95
CA SER A 47 3.08 -12.14 -10.53
C SER A 47 2.21 -10.93 -10.21
N LYS A 48 0.98 -11.21 -9.77
CA LYS A 48 0.02 -10.23 -9.27
C LYS A 48 0.74 -9.39 -8.21
N PRO A 49 0.85 -8.05 -8.37
CA PRO A 49 1.39 -7.22 -7.31
C PRO A 49 0.49 -7.40 -6.06
N PRO A 50 1.08 -7.53 -4.86
CA PRO A 50 0.30 -7.71 -3.64
C PRO A 50 -0.66 -6.51 -3.50
N ALA A 51 -1.90 -6.81 -3.14
CA ALA A 51 -2.97 -5.81 -2.99
C ALA A 51 -2.54 -4.64 -2.09
N PRO A 52 -3.05 -3.42 -2.31
CA PRO A 52 -2.69 -2.22 -1.54
C PRO A 52 -2.86 -2.42 -0.01
N GLN A 53 -3.86 -3.20 0.40
CA GLN A 53 -4.08 -3.59 1.81
C GLN A 53 -2.85 -4.25 2.46
N ASN A 54 -2.13 -5.09 1.71
CA ASN A 54 -0.94 -5.78 2.21
C ASN A 54 0.24 -4.80 2.35
N ARG A 55 0.31 -3.78 1.47
CA ARG A 55 1.38 -2.79 1.49
C ARG A 55 1.23 -1.80 2.63
N GLU A 56 0.04 -1.24 2.85
CA GLU A 56 -0.23 -0.33 3.97
C GLU A 56 0.03 -1.03 5.31
N GLU A 57 -0.50 -2.24 5.48
CA GLU A 57 -0.28 -3.04 6.69
C GLU A 57 1.21 -3.37 6.88
N ALA A 58 1.94 -3.70 5.81
CA ALA A 58 3.38 -3.93 5.86
C ALA A 58 4.16 -2.67 6.26
N LEU A 59 3.77 -1.48 5.79
CA LEU A 59 4.42 -0.22 6.16
C LEU A 59 4.14 0.18 7.61
N VAL A 60 2.90 0.00 8.08
CA VAL A 60 2.54 0.22 9.49
C VAL A 60 3.32 -0.72 10.40
N ASN A 61 3.40 -2.00 10.03
CA ASN A 61 4.19 -2.97 10.77
C ASN A 61 5.69 -2.61 10.76
N ALA A 62 6.23 -2.21 9.60
CA ALA A 62 7.61 -1.77 9.51
C ALA A 62 7.90 -0.57 10.43
N SER A 63 7.02 0.43 10.47
CA SER A 63 7.15 1.56 11.41
C SER A 63 7.17 1.08 12.86
N SER A 64 6.26 0.20 13.26
CA SER A 64 6.21 -0.32 14.63
C SER A 64 7.48 -1.11 15.00
N ILE A 65 8.04 -1.88 14.05
CA ILE A 65 9.30 -2.58 14.24
C ILE A 65 10.45 -1.58 14.41
N LEU A 66 10.51 -0.54 13.59
CA LEU A 66 11.55 0.49 13.67
C LEU A 66 11.49 1.27 14.99
N ASP A 67 10.30 1.63 15.48
CA ASP A 67 10.12 2.26 16.78
C ASP A 67 10.62 1.37 17.92
N SER A 68 10.26 0.08 17.88
CA SER A 68 10.71 -0.91 18.87
C SER A 68 12.23 -1.12 18.82
N ALA A 69 12.79 -1.16 17.60
CA ALA A 69 14.23 -1.27 17.39
C ALA A 69 14.97 -0.01 17.89
N ALA A 70 14.42 1.18 17.67
CA ALA A 70 14.97 2.43 18.16
C ALA A 70 15.01 2.44 19.69
N ALA A 71 13.90 2.11 20.36
CA ALA A 71 13.84 2.00 21.82
C ALA A 71 14.89 1.03 22.36
N THR A 72 15.01 -0.15 21.75
CA THR A 72 16.00 -1.17 22.12
C THR A 72 17.43 -0.69 21.90
N ALA A 73 17.70 0.00 20.79
CA ALA A 73 19.03 0.51 20.46
C ALA A 73 19.44 1.67 21.38
N TYR A 74 18.51 2.56 21.73
CA TYR A 74 18.74 3.63 22.70
C TYR A 74 19.04 3.05 24.09
N GLU A 75 18.23 2.12 24.58
CA GLU A 75 18.47 1.46 25.87
C GLU A 75 19.80 0.69 25.86
N ASN A 76 20.18 0.07 24.73
CA ASN A 76 21.50 -0.54 24.58
C ASN A 76 22.63 0.50 24.61
N ALA A 77 22.48 1.63 23.91
CA ALA A 77 23.49 2.68 23.84
C ALA A 77 23.74 3.34 25.21
N ASP A 78 22.68 3.54 26.00
CA ASP A 78 22.77 4.10 27.35
C ASP A 78 23.59 3.22 28.29
N ASN A 79 23.50 1.89 28.11
CA ASN A 79 24.28 0.91 28.87
C ASN A 79 25.75 0.77 28.43
N LEU A 80 26.14 1.37 27.31
CA LEU A 80 27.51 1.32 26.76
C LEU A 80 28.25 2.62 27.01
N THR A 81 29.59 2.65 26.85
CA THR A 81 30.42 3.88 26.88
C THR A 81 31.46 3.89 25.76
N GLY A 82 32.06 5.05 25.49
CA GLY A 82 33.22 5.17 24.58
C GLY A 82 32.89 4.79 23.13
N ALA A 83 33.77 3.98 22.52
CA ALA A 83 33.65 3.57 21.13
C ALA A 83 32.39 2.70 20.88
N ASN A 84 32.06 1.80 21.81
CA ASN A 84 30.90 0.91 21.67
C ASN A 84 29.58 1.69 21.68
N ARG A 85 29.49 2.73 22.52
CA ARG A 85 28.33 3.64 22.49
C ARG A 85 28.22 4.35 21.14
N LYS A 86 29.34 4.80 20.56
CA LYS A 86 29.31 5.45 19.23
C LYS A 86 28.78 4.50 18.14
N VAL A 87 29.15 3.23 18.20
CA VAL A 87 28.63 2.22 17.26
C VAL A 87 27.13 2.02 17.48
N ALA A 88 26.67 1.90 18.73
CA ALA A 88 25.24 1.77 19.05
C ALA A 88 24.43 2.99 18.58
N MET A 89 24.94 4.21 18.78
CA MET A 89 24.34 5.43 18.24
C MET A 89 24.35 5.45 16.70
N GLY A 90 25.33 4.81 16.06
CA GLY A 90 25.32 4.59 14.62
C GLY A 90 24.15 3.71 14.16
N VAL A 91 23.82 2.66 14.92
CA VAL A 91 22.64 1.81 14.65
C VAL A 91 21.34 2.61 14.80
N VAL A 92 21.21 3.41 15.86
CA VAL A 92 20.08 4.34 16.05
C VAL A 92 19.91 5.24 14.81
N HIS A 93 21.01 5.83 14.34
CA HIS A 93 20.97 6.70 13.17
C HIS A 93 20.50 5.97 11.89
N LEU A 94 20.91 4.70 11.70
CA LEU A 94 20.42 3.88 10.59
C LEU A 94 18.92 3.60 10.70
N ILE A 95 18.41 3.38 11.91
CA ILE A 95 16.98 3.17 12.16
C ILE A 95 16.20 4.45 11.81
N GLU A 96 16.67 5.64 12.22
CA GLU A 96 16.06 6.92 11.88
C GLU A 96 16.06 7.21 10.37
N LEU A 97 17.11 6.79 9.67
CA LEU A 97 17.17 6.86 8.20
C LEU A 97 16.12 5.95 7.56
N ALA A 98 15.96 4.73 8.07
CA ALA A 98 14.95 3.79 7.59
C ALA A 98 13.52 4.32 7.86
N GLN A 99 13.29 4.90 9.04
CA GLN A 99 11.98 5.49 9.39
C GLN A 99 11.58 6.58 8.40
N ARG A 100 12.49 7.51 8.08
CA ARG A 100 12.24 8.56 7.07
C ARG A 100 11.89 8.00 5.69
N GLN A 101 12.46 6.86 5.29
CA GLN A 101 12.11 6.21 4.03
C GLN A 101 10.70 5.62 4.09
N VAL A 102 10.30 5.02 5.22
CA VAL A 102 8.94 4.52 5.43
C VAL A 102 7.94 5.67 5.41
N ASP A 103 8.21 6.74 6.15
CA ASP A 103 7.34 7.92 6.23
C ASP A 103 7.14 8.55 4.85
N SER A 104 8.23 8.72 4.07
CA SER A 104 8.15 9.24 2.69
C SER A 104 7.25 8.39 1.79
N VAL A 105 7.28 7.07 1.94
CA VAL A 105 6.44 6.15 1.18
C VAL A 105 4.97 6.21 1.60
N ILE A 106 4.71 6.47 2.89
CA ILE A 106 3.36 6.67 3.42
C ILE A 106 2.78 8.01 2.91
N GLU A 107 3.58 9.07 2.95
CA GLU A 107 3.18 10.41 2.47
C GLU A 107 2.84 10.41 0.96
N ASP A 108 3.65 9.74 0.13
CA ASP A 108 3.41 9.63 -1.32
C ASP A 108 2.07 8.95 -1.65
N GLN A 109 1.63 7.98 -0.85
CA GLN A 109 0.32 7.35 -1.01
C GLN A 109 -0.83 8.31 -0.69
N SER A 110 -0.66 9.21 0.28
CA SER A 110 -1.69 10.19 0.65
C SER A 110 -1.92 11.25 -0.44
N ALA A 111 -0.87 11.61 -1.20
CA ALA A 111 -0.95 12.58 -2.29
C ALA A 111 -1.75 12.07 -3.50
N GLY A 112 -1.68 10.75 -3.78
CA GLY A 112 -2.38 10.11 -4.91
C GLY A 112 -3.92 10.11 -4.81
N ILE A 113 -4.49 10.43 -3.65
CA ILE A 113 -5.95 10.39 -3.39
C ILE A 113 -6.63 11.75 -3.66
N THR A 114 -5.87 12.79 -4.04
CA THR A 114 -6.37 14.18 -4.18
C THR A 114 -6.44 14.71 -5.62
N ASN A 115 -6.31 13.87 -6.65
CA ASN A 115 -6.49 14.27 -8.07
C ASN A 115 -7.65 13.56 -8.75
#